data_AF-A0AAC9ZAM8-F1
#
_entry.id   AF-A0AAC9ZAM8-F1
#
_cell.length_a   1.000
_cell.length_b   1.000
_cell.length_c   1.000
_cell.angle_alpha   90.00
_cell.angle_beta   90.00
_cell.angle_gamma   90.00
#
_symmetry.space_group_name_H-M   'P 1'
#
loop_
_entity.id
_entity.type
_entity.pdbx_description
1 polymer ?
#
loop_
_entity_poly.entity_id
_entity_poly.type
_entity_poly.pdbx_seq_one_letter_code
_entity_poly.pdbx_strand_id
1 'polypeptide(L)'
;MTKLIAIVNVIAWAGFWAFGYLALTAEGFSEAQMVTASLLAAAGLITGILAYLRLARVAELSGYASKTNQLDAGQRNRAQQEGSI
;
A
#
# COMPACT_ATOMS: atom_id res chain seq x y z
N MET A 1 -12.08 -9.35 -7.90
CA MET A 1 -11.82 -8.41 -9.01
C MET A 1 -10.35 -7.98 -9.03
N THR A 2 -9.41 -8.89 -9.34
CA THR A 2 -7.96 -8.58 -9.29
C THR A 2 -7.55 -7.45 -10.22
N LYS A 3 -8.14 -7.39 -11.43
CA LYS A 3 -7.89 -6.32 -12.41
C LYS A 3 -8.22 -4.93 -11.84
N LEU A 4 -9.31 -4.80 -11.08
CA LEU A 4 -9.68 -3.53 -10.45
C LEU A 4 -8.65 -3.10 -9.41
N ILE A 5 -8.17 -4.04 -8.58
CA ILE A 5 -7.12 -3.76 -7.58
C ILE A 5 -5.83 -3.31 -8.27
N ALA A 6 -5.46 -3.93 -9.41
CA ALA A 6 -4.32 -3.52 -10.21
C ALA A 6 -4.46 -2.09 -10.74
N ILE A 7 -5.62 -1.73 -11.28
CA ILE A 7 -5.90 -0.37 -11.76
C ILE A 7 -5.82 0.64 -10.60
N VAL A 8 -6.45 0.33 -9.45
CA VAL A 8 -6.40 1.18 -8.26
C VAL A 8 -4.97 1.36 -7.77
N ASN A 9 -4.14 0.30 -7.76
CA ASN A 9 -2.74 0.39 -7.37
C ASN A 9 -1.96 1.38 -8.26
N VAL A 10 -2.15 1.32 -9.57
CA VAL A 10 -1.48 2.24 -10.52
C VAL A 10 -1.92 3.69 -10.28
N ILE A 11 -3.23 3.94 -10.19
CA ILE A 11 -3.78 5.28 -9.96
C ILE A 11 -3.29 5.83 -8.61
N ALA A 12 -3.27 5.02 -7.57
CA ALA A 12 -2.83 5.42 -6.23
C ALA A 12 -1.36 5.81 -6.20
N TRP A 13 -0.48 5.02 -6.84
CA TRP A 13 0.95 5.36 -6.96
C TRP A 13 1.17 6.62 -7.81
N ALA A 14 0.44 6.77 -8.92
CA ALA A 14 0.51 7.97 -9.73
C ALA A 14 0.07 9.22 -8.95
N GLY A 15 -1.03 9.12 -8.20
CA GLY A 15 -1.53 10.19 -7.33
C GLY A 15 -0.54 10.54 -6.22
N PHE A 16 0.01 9.54 -5.52
CA PHE A 16 1.04 9.77 -4.51
C PHE A 16 2.23 10.55 -5.06
N TRP A 17 2.79 10.14 -6.20
CA TRP A 17 3.94 10.83 -6.78
C TRP A 17 3.59 12.20 -7.33
N ALA A 18 2.42 12.36 -7.98
CA ALA A 18 1.99 13.65 -8.50
C ALA A 18 1.78 14.68 -7.38
N PHE A 19 0.96 14.35 -6.37
CA PHE A 19 0.68 15.27 -5.27
C PHE A 19 1.83 15.39 -4.27
N GLY A 20 2.63 14.33 -4.09
CA GLY A 20 3.85 14.38 -3.29
C GLY A 20 4.90 15.29 -3.90
N TYR A 21 5.07 15.23 -5.23
CA TYR A 21 5.95 16.17 -5.93
C TYR A 21 5.47 17.62 -5.79
N LEU A 22 4.16 17.86 -5.99
CA LEU A 22 3.59 19.20 -5.79
C LEU A 22 3.77 19.69 -4.35
N ALA A 23 3.52 18.85 -3.35
CA ALA A 23 3.68 19.22 -1.94
C ALA A 23 5.14 19.59 -1.59
N LEU A 24 6.12 18.98 -2.26
CA LEU A 24 7.54 19.20 -1.99
C LEU A 24 8.17 20.34 -2.80
N THR A 25 7.64 20.65 -3.98
CA THR A 25 8.33 21.50 -4.96
C THR A 25 7.51 22.69 -5.46
N ALA A 26 6.20 22.72 -5.20
CA ALA A 26 5.37 23.81 -5.70
C ALA A 26 5.67 25.11 -4.98
N GLU A 27 6.12 26.11 -5.73
CA GLU A 27 6.26 27.48 -5.27
C GLU A 27 4.94 28.25 -5.46
N GLY A 28 4.65 29.21 -4.58
CA GLY A 28 3.46 30.07 -4.68
C GLY A 28 2.14 29.42 -4.27
N PHE A 29 2.14 28.20 -3.74
CA PHE A 29 0.95 27.59 -3.14
C PHE A 29 0.56 28.29 -1.84
N SER A 30 -0.75 28.46 -1.63
CA SER A 30 -1.26 28.81 -0.31
C SER A 30 -1.10 27.65 0.66
N GLU A 31 -1.13 27.93 1.96
CA GLU A 31 -1.07 26.90 3.00
C GLU A 31 -2.14 25.82 2.80
N ALA A 32 -3.37 26.21 2.47
CA ALA A 32 -4.47 25.29 2.21
C ALA A 32 -4.19 24.36 1.01
N GLN A 33 -3.56 24.87 -0.06
CA GLN A 33 -3.18 24.06 -1.22
C GLN A 33 -2.07 23.06 -0.87
N MET A 34 -1.07 23.48 -0.08
CA MET A 34 0.00 22.60 0.39
C MET A 34 -0.55 21.47 1.29
N VAL A 35 -1.46 21.80 2.21
CA VAL A 35 -2.15 20.80 3.05
C VAL A 35 -2.97 19.85 2.19
N THR A 36 -3.72 20.37 1.22
CA THR A 36 -4.54 19.53 0.32
C THR A 36 -3.68 18.58 -0.51
N ALA A 37 -2.58 19.06 -1.09
CA ALA A 37 -1.62 18.23 -1.82
C ALA A 37 -1.03 17.13 -0.92
N SER A 38 -0.66 17.49 0.31
CA SER A 38 -0.13 16.52 1.29
C SER A 38 -1.16 15.45 1.67
N LEU A 39 -2.43 15.82 1.85
CA LEU A 39 -3.51 14.87 2.16
C LEU A 39 -3.79 13.94 0.98
N LEU A 40 -3.82 14.47 -0.25
CA LEU A 40 -4.00 13.67 -1.46
C LEU A 40 -2.83 12.70 -1.67
N ALA A 41 -1.60 13.16 -1.42
CA ALA A 41 -0.42 12.29 -1.46
C ALA A 41 -0.53 11.17 -0.41
N ALA A 42 -0.87 11.50 0.84
CA ALA A 42 -1.03 10.51 1.91
C ALA A 42 -2.13 9.48 1.57
N ALA A 43 -3.28 9.93 1.05
CA ALA A 43 -4.36 9.05 0.61
C ALA A 43 -3.91 8.11 -0.52
N GLY A 44 -3.17 8.64 -1.50
CA GLY A 44 -2.55 7.85 -2.58
C GLY A 44 -1.58 6.80 -2.03
N LEU A 45 -0.72 7.16 -1.08
CA LEU A 45 0.25 6.25 -0.47
C LEU A 45 -0.42 5.10 0.28
N ILE A 46 -1.37 5.42 1.17
CA ILE A 46 -2.08 4.41 1.96
C ILE A 46 -2.83 3.46 1.03
N THR A 47 -3.56 4.01 0.06
CA THR A 47 -4.32 3.21 -0.91
C THR A 47 -3.39 2.35 -1.75
N GLY A 48 -2.26 2.90 -2.21
CA GLY A 48 -1.26 2.19 -3.00
C GLY A 48 -0.63 1.02 -2.23
N ILE A 49 -0.25 1.23 -0.97
CA ILE A 49 0.29 0.16 -0.11
C ILE A 49 -0.74 -0.95 0.08
N LEU A 50 -1.99 -0.61 0.41
CA LEU A 50 -3.04 -1.60 0.61
C LEU A 50 -3.33 -2.41 -0.67
N ALA A 51 -3.42 -1.73 -1.82
CA ALA A 51 -3.63 -2.37 -3.11
C ALA A 51 -2.45 -3.26 -3.50
N TYR A 52 -1.22 -2.78 -3.30
CA TYR A 52 0.01 -3.53 -3.54
C TYR A 52 0.08 -4.81 -2.70
N LEU A 53 -0.17 -4.73 -1.39
CA LEU A 53 -0.15 -5.90 -0.49
C LEU A 53 -1.24 -6.91 -0.88
N ARG A 54 -2.41 -6.44 -1.31
CA ARG A 54 -3.46 -7.31 -1.84
C ARG A 54 -3.03 -8.00 -3.14
N LEU A 55 -2.39 -7.28 -4.07
CA LEU A 55 -1.89 -7.86 -5.31
C LEU A 55 -0.78 -8.89 -5.08
N ALA A 56 0.16 -8.60 -4.19
CA ALA A 56 1.22 -9.53 -3.82
C ALA A 56 0.63 -10.87 -3.33
N ARG A 57 -0.38 -10.81 -2.45
CA ARG A 57 -1.07 -12.01 -1.97
C ARG A 57 -1.82 -12.75 -3.07
N VAL A 58 -2.47 -12.03 -3.99
CA VAL A 58 -3.15 -12.66 -5.14
C VAL A 58 -2.15 -13.32 -6.08
N ALA A 59 -0.99 -12.70 -6.32
CA ALA A 59 0.08 -13.27 -7.13
C ALA A 59 0.56 -14.60 -6.57
N GLU A 60 0.77 -14.69 -5.25
CA GLU A 60 1.10 -15.95 -4.56
C GLU A 60 0.00 -17.01 -4.72
N LEU A 61 -1.26 -16.65 -4.47
CA LEU A 61 -2.40 -17.58 -4.55
C LEU A 61 -2.65 -18.08 -5.98
N SER A 62 -2.31 -17.28 -6.98
CA SER A 62 -2.42 -17.67 -8.40
C SER A 62 -1.27 -18.56 -8.87
N GLY A 63 -0.23 -18.76 -8.06
CA GLY A 63 1.00 -19.45 -8.45
C GLY A 63 1.95 -18.61 -9.32
N TYR A 64 1.60 -17.36 -9.62
CA TYR A 64 2.48 -16.43 -10.37
C TYR A 64 3.74 -16.06 -9.57
N ALA A 65 3.62 -15.91 -8.25
CA ALA A 65 4.73 -15.59 -7.36
C ALA A 65 4.98 -16.73 -6.35
N SER A 66 6.24 -16.91 -5.96
CA SER A 66 6.58 -17.83 -4.85
C SER A 66 5.94 -17.34 -3.56
N LYS A 67 5.38 -18.26 -2.77
CA LYS A 67 4.77 -17.94 -1.48
C LYS A 67 5.84 -17.36 -0.56
N THR A 68 5.55 -16.21 0.06
CA THR A 68 6.46 -15.64 1.05
C THR A 68 6.71 -16.64 2.19
N ASN A 69 7.90 -16.61 2.79
CA ASN A 69 8.30 -17.52 3.89
C ASN A 69 7.62 -17.18 5.23
N GLN A 70 6.37 -16.72 5.18
CA GLN A 70 5.57 -16.51 6.37
C GLN A 70 5.15 -17.86 6.94
N LEU A 71 5.46 -18.05 8.21
CA LEU A 71 4.99 -19.17 9.02
C LEU A 71 3.48 -19.33 8.83
N ASP A 72 3.03 -20.58 8.71
CA ASP A 72 1.61 -20.87 8.64
C ASP A 72 0.87 -20.29 9.86
N ALA A 73 -0.37 -19.84 9.69
CA ALA A 73 -1.12 -19.22 10.78
C ALA A 73 -1.23 -20.14 12.00
N GLY A 74 -1.35 -21.46 11.79
CA GLY A 74 -1.35 -22.44 12.88
C GLY A 74 0.03 -22.64 13.52
N GLN A 75 1.13 -22.47 12.77
CA GLN A 75 2.48 -22.47 13.34
C GLN A 75 2.74 -21.19 14.15
N ARG A 76 2.28 -20.03 13.67
CA ARG A 76 2.39 -18.75 14.37
C ARG A 76 1.60 -18.73 15.68
N ASN A 77 0.35 -19.19 15.65
CA ASN A 77 -0.49 -19.22 16.85
C ASN A 77 0.07 -20.18 17.91
N ARG A 78 0.63 -21.33 17.51
CA ARG A 78 1.34 -22.24 18.43
C ARG A 78 2.55 -21.58 19.07
N ALA A 79 3.41 -20.95 18.26
CA ALA A 79 4.58 -20.24 18.77
C ALA A 79 4.21 -19.07 19.73
N GLN A 80 3.09 -18.37 19.48
CA GLN A 80 2.60 -17.34 20.39
C GLN A 80 2.05 -17.90 21.71
N GLN A 81 1.42 -19.08 21.69
CA GLN A 81 0.95 -19.76 22.90
C GLN A 81 2.12 -20.29 23.74
N GLU A 82 3.17 -20.82 23.10
CA GLU A 82 4.37 -21.33 23.78
C GLU A 82 5.22 -20.21 24.42
N GLY A 83 5.17 -18.98 23.89
CA GLY A 83 5.89 -17.82 24.43
C GLY A 83 5.14 -16.98 25.47
N SER A 84 3.89 -17.32 25.77
CA SER A 84 3.05 -16.66 26.78
C SER A 84 3.24 -17.34 28.14
N ILE A 85 4.19 -16.85 28.94
CA ILE A 85 4.39 -17.23 30.36
C ILE A 85 3.33 -16.59 31.26
#